data_AF-M0QGX6-F1
#
_entry.id   AF-M0QGX6-F1
#
_cell.length_a   1.000
_cell.length_b   1.000
_cell.length_c   1.000
_cell.angle_alpha   90.00
_cell.angle_beta   90.00
_cell.angle_gamma   90.00
#
_symmetry.space_group_name_H-M   'P 1'
#
loop_
_entity.id
_entity.type
_entity.pdbx_description
1 polymer ?
#
loop_
_entity_poly.entity_id
_entity_poly.type
_entity_poly.pdbx_seq_one_letter_code
_entity_poly.pdbx_strand_id
1 'polypeptide(L)'
;MAVGAVVGLLAPLPLALLLRHVLDLPEVEATPISRPLTATYWLPWTLSWLTVNLPGVALLFSARTRHFGRWFLIASLLISTVVVWFYFVLEYKGFSPD
;
A
#
# COMPACT_ATOMS: atom_id res chain seq x y z
N MET A 1 9.26 6.82 18.37
CA MET A 1 9.54 7.18 16.96
C MET A 1 9.55 5.95 16.08
N ALA A 2 10.45 4.99 16.34
CA ALA A 2 10.59 3.74 15.58
C ALA A 2 9.29 2.96 15.41
N VAL A 3 8.48 2.81 16.46
CA VAL A 3 7.22 2.03 16.40
C VAL A 3 6.26 2.57 15.34
N GLY A 4 6.04 3.89 15.26
CA GLY A 4 5.15 4.48 14.26
C GLY A 4 5.66 4.24 12.84
N ALA A 5 6.97 4.38 12.63
CA ALA A 5 7.59 4.12 11.33
C ALA A 5 7.51 2.62 10.95
N VAL A 6 7.82 1.70 11.88
CA VAL A 6 7.78 0.25 11.66
C VAL A 6 6.37 -0.21 11.31
N VAL A 7 5.35 0.27 12.03
CA VAL A 7 3.95 -0.08 11.75
C VAL A 7 3.51 0.50 10.40
N GLY A 8 3.86 1.76 10.11
CA GLY A 8 3.60 2.37 8.79
C GLY A 8 4.32 1.64 7.66
N LEU A 9 5.45 0.99 7.96
CA LEU A 9 6.21 0.20 7.02
C LEU A 9 5.63 -1.19 6.73
N LEU A 10 5.28 -1.90 7.78
CA LEU A 10 4.99 -3.33 7.70
C LEU A 10 3.49 -3.66 7.67
N ALA A 11 2.61 -2.77 8.12
CA ALA A 11 1.18 -3.03 8.15
C ALA A 11 0.48 -3.06 6.77
N PRO A 12 0.86 -2.25 5.76
CA PRO A 12 0.16 -2.21 4.47
C PRO A 12 0.19 -3.53 3.70
N LEU A 13 1.30 -4.26 3.76
CA LEU A 13 1.50 -5.50 3.00
C LEU A 13 0.58 -6.66 3.46
N PRO A 14 0.59 -7.09 4.74
CA PRO A 14 -0.29 -8.15 5.21
C PRO A 14 -1.77 -7.77 5.07
N LEU A 15 -2.10 -6.48 5.23
CA LEU A 15 -3.46 -6.02 5.05
C LEU A 15 -3.91 -6.05 3.58
N ALA A 16 -3.02 -5.72 2.63
CA ALA A 16 -3.32 -5.86 1.21
C ALA A 16 -3.52 -7.32 0.81
N LEU A 17 -2.73 -8.25 1.36
CA LEU A 17 -2.92 -9.69 1.16
C LEU A 17 -4.25 -10.18 1.74
N LEU A 18 -4.59 -9.74 2.95
CA LEU A 18 -5.87 -10.06 3.59
C LEU A 18 -7.06 -9.53 2.78
N LEU A 19 -7.02 -8.27 2.37
CA LEU A 19 -8.08 -7.65 1.56
C LEU A 19 -8.25 -8.36 0.22
N ARG A 20 -7.15 -8.76 -0.40
CA ARG A 20 -7.20 -9.54 -1.64
C ARG A 20 -7.92 -10.88 -1.44
N HIS A 21 -7.62 -11.59 -0.35
CA HIS A 21 -8.27 -12.85 0.00
C HIS A 21 -9.77 -12.65 0.30
N VAL A 22 -10.11 -11.62 1.07
CA VAL A 22 -11.50 -11.28 1.41
C VAL A 22 -12.32 -10.88 0.18
N LEU A 23 -11.70 -10.20 -0.78
CA LEU A 23 -12.33 -9.77 -2.03
C LEU A 23 -12.34 -10.85 -3.12
N ASP A 24 -11.88 -12.07 -2.80
CA ASP A 24 -11.77 -13.21 -3.73
C ASP A 24 -11.12 -12.84 -5.07
N LEU A 25 -10.05 -12.03 -4.98
CA LEU A 25 -9.39 -11.54 -6.18
C LEU A 25 -8.48 -12.60 -6.78
N PRO A 26 -8.49 -12.77 -8.11
CA PRO A 26 -7.72 -13.79 -8.82
C PRO A 26 -6.23 -13.71 -8.48
N GLU A 27 -5.56 -14.87 -8.43
CA GLU A 27 -4.10 -14.93 -8.32
C GLU A 27 -3.44 -14.20 -9.51
N VAL A 28 -2.27 -13.61 -9.25
CA VAL A 28 -1.57 -12.90 -10.31
C VAL A 28 -0.85 -13.97 -11.10
N GLU A 29 -1.49 -14.41 -12.15
CA GLU A 29 -0.75 -15.02 -13.23
C GLU A 29 0.05 -13.90 -13.91
N ALA A 30 1.37 -14.04 -13.93
CA ALA A 30 2.26 -13.22 -14.74
C ALA A 30 2.07 -13.56 -16.23
N THR A 31 0.84 -13.42 -16.73
CA THR A 31 0.54 -13.56 -18.16
C THR A 31 0.60 -12.16 -18.77
N PRO A 32 1.40 -11.95 -19.83
CA PRO A 32 1.76 -10.62 -20.31
C PRO A 32 0.59 -9.80 -20.91
N ILE A 33 -0.65 -10.30 -20.95
CA ILE A 33 -1.64 -9.79 -21.92
C ILE A 33 -3.06 -9.47 -21.39
N SER A 34 -3.57 -9.96 -20.26
CA SER A 34 -5.06 -10.03 -20.18
C SER A 34 -5.80 -9.54 -18.94
N ARG A 35 -5.20 -8.86 -17.96
CA ARG A 35 -6.01 -8.21 -16.90
C ARG A 35 -5.57 -6.77 -16.60
N PRO A 36 -6.53 -5.85 -16.35
CA PRO A 36 -6.18 -4.53 -15.86
C PRO A 36 -5.50 -4.71 -14.50
N LEU A 37 -4.17 -4.51 -14.48
CA LEU A 37 -3.34 -4.53 -13.26
C LEU A 37 -3.99 -3.68 -12.14
N THR A 38 -4.73 -2.65 -12.54
CA THR A 38 -5.57 -1.81 -11.68
C THR A 38 -6.56 -2.60 -10.81
N ALA A 39 -7.33 -3.55 -11.35
CA ALA A 39 -8.35 -4.23 -10.55
C ALA A 39 -7.75 -5.25 -9.57
N THR A 40 -6.71 -5.97 -10.00
CA THR A 40 -6.07 -7.04 -9.19
C THR A 40 -5.08 -6.49 -8.16
N TYR A 41 -4.40 -5.38 -8.44
CA TYR A 41 -3.39 -4.80 -7.55
C TYR A 41 -3.81 -3.49 -6.90
N TRP A 42 -4.38 -2.54 -7.65
CA TRP A 42 -4.64 -1.21 -7.11
C TRP A 42 -5.78 -1.19 -6.09
N LEU A 43 -6.84 -1.96 -6.31
CA LEU A 43 -8.00 -1.93 -5.41
C LEU A 43 -7.65 -2.42 -3.98
N PRO A 44 -7.04 -3.61 -3.79
CA PRO A 44 -6.62 -4.05 -2.44
C PRO A 44 -5.56 -3.15 -1.83
N TRP A 45 -4.64 -2.65 -2.66
CA TRP A 45 -3.57 -1.78 -2.19
C TRP A 45 -4.11 -0.45 -1.68
N THR A 46 -5.00 0.19 -2.45
CA THR A 46 -5.63 1.46 -2.07
C THR A 46 -6.50 1.31 -0.82
N LEU A 47 -7.26 0.21 -0.72
CA LEU A 47 -8.07 -0.08 0.46
C LEU A 47 -7.19 -0.33 1.69
N SER A 48 -6.13 -1.13 1.56
CA SER A 48 -5.15 -1.36 2.63
C SER A 48 -4.56 -0.05 3.13
N TRP A 49 -4.17 0.79 2.19
CA TRP A 49 -3.64 2.12 2.46
C TRP A 49 -4.59 3.02 3.21
N LEU A 50 -5.87 3.03 2.81
CA LEU A 50 -6.89 3.85 3.45
C LEU A 50 -7.15 3.35 4.88
N THR A 51 -7.24 2.03 5.07
CA THR A 51 -7.41 1.40 6.38
C THR A 51 -6.22 1.63 7.32
N VAL A 52 -4.99 1.69 6.80
CA VAL A 52 -3.78 1.94 7.60
C VAL A 52 -3.63 3.43 7.90
N ASN A 53 -3.88 4.33 6.93
CA ASN A 53 -3.72 5.78 7.14
C ASN A 53 -4.78 6.40 8.06
N LEU A 54 -6.02 5.88 8.10
CA LEU A 54 -7.07 6.39 8.98
C LEU A 54 -6.67 6.39 10.48
N PRO A 55 -6.16 5.28 11.06
CA PRO A 55 -5.56 5.27 12.39
C PRO A 55 -4.38 6.25 12.53
N GLY A 56 -3.52 6.35 11.52
CA GLY A 56 -2.40 7.28 11.50
C GLY A 56 -2.81 8.74 11.65
N VAL A 57 -3.87 9.14 10.94
CA VAL A 57 -4.49 10.47 11.04
C VAL A 57 -5.18 10.63 12.41
N ALA A 58 -5.88 9.59 12.90
CA ALA A 58 -6.51 9.62 14.22
C ALA A 58 -5.50 9.92 15.34
N LEU A 59 -4.28 9.36 15.26
CA LEU A 59 -3.21 9.59 16.20
C LEU A 59 -2.70 11.05 16.22
N LEU A 60 -2.98 11.86 15.20
CA LEU A 60 -2.59 13.28 15.15
C LEU A 60 -3.46 14.20 16.02
N PHE A 61 -4.68 13.80 16.34
CA PHE A 61 -5.62 14.61 17.12
C PHE A 61 -5.24 14.70 18.60
N SER A 62 -4.59 13.68 19.15
CA SER A 62 -4.10 13.71 20.53
C SER A 62 -2.65 14.19 20.60
N ALA A 63 -2.39 15.19 21.44
CA ALA A 63 -1.04 15.74 21.65
C ALA A 63 -0.04 14.65 22.11
N ARG A 64 -0.50 13.66 22.88
CA ARG A 64 0.31 12.55 23.41
C ARG A 64 0.77 11.58 22.31
N THR A 65 -0.02 11.41 21.26
CA THR A 65 0.23 10.43 20.18
C THR A 65 0.62 11.07 18.87
N ARG A 66 0.52 12.40 18.73
CA ARG A 66 0.80 13.14 17.49
C ARG A 66 2.16 12.83 16.89
N HIS A 67 3.16 12.64 17.74
CA HIS A 67 4.50 12.26 17.28
C HIS A 67 4.51 10.88 16.60
N PHE A 68 3.77 9.90 17.13
CA PHE A 68 3.65 8.58 16.51
C PHE A 68 2.87 8.63 15.19
N GLY A 69 1.76 9.37 15.16
CA GLY A 69 0.97 9.59 13.93
C GLY A 69 1.78 10.24 12.81
N ARG A 70 2.61 11.24 13.13
CA ARG A 70 3.51 11.88 12.14
C ARG A 70 4.47 10.89 11.49
N TRP A 71 5.22 10.13 12.29
CA TRP A 71 6.21 9.19 11.76
C TRP A 71 5.57 8.02 11.03
N PHE A 72 4.38 7.61 11.47
CA PHE A 72 3.58 6.63 10.76
C PHE A 72 3.16 7.12 9.37
N LEU A 73 2.63 8.34 9.27
CA LEU A 73 2.21 8.91 7.97
C LEU A 73 3.40 9.15 7.04
N ILE A 74 4.55 9.59 7.57
CA ILE A 74 5.79 9.74 6.79
C ILE A 74 6.23 8.37 6.23
N ALA A 75 6.26 7.33 7.06
CA ALA A 75 6.65 5.99 6.63
C ALA A 75 5.66 5.42 5.60
N SER A 76 4.35 5.64 5.82
CA SER A 76 3.34 5.26 4.83
C SER A 76 3.62 5.97 3.51
N LEU A 77 3.74 7.30 3.49
CA LEU A 77 4.01 8.09 2.28
C LEU A 77 5.21 7.56 1.49
N LEU A 78 6.33 7.31 2.16
CA LEU A 78 7.54 6.77 1.52
C LEU A 78 7.26 5.45 0.79
N ILE A 79 6.50 4.55 1.39
CA ILE A 79 6.15 3.28 0.75
C ILE A 79 5.15 3.45 -0.38
N SER A 80 4.14 4.33 -0.28
CA SER A 80 3.29 4.55 -1.46
C SER A 80 4.10 5.01 -2.61
N THR A 81 5.04 5.94 -2.38
CA THR A 81 5.78 6.52 -3.48
C THR A 81 6.57 5.45 -4.19
N VAL A 82 7.25 4.56 -3.45
CA VAL A 82 7.98 3.43 -4.05
C VAL A 82 7.04 2.47 -4.78
N VAL A 83 5.91 2.12 -4.16
CA VAL A 83 5.00 1.11 -4.72
C VAL A 83 4.24 1.65 -5.93
N VAL A 84 3.68 2.86 -5.85
CA VAL A 84 3.04 3.55 -6.97
C VAL A 84 4.05 3.76 -8.10
N TRP A 85 5.29 4.14 -7.80
CA TRP A 85 6.32 4.30 -8.82
C TRP A 85 6.65 2.96 -9.50
N PHE A 86 6.81 1.88 -8.74
CA PHE A 86 7.04 0.54 -9.29
C PHE A 86 5.90 0.10 -10.22
N TYR A 87 4.65 0.24 -9.79
CA TYR A 87 3.50 -0.11 -10.64
C TYR A 87 3.34 0.81 -11.84
N PHE A 88 3.55 2.12 -11.69
CA PHE A 88 3.52 3.06 -12.80
C PHE A 88 4.59 2.72 -13.85
N VAL A 89 5.80 2.34 -13.41
CA VAL A 89 6.86 1.89 -14.32
C VAL A 89 6.45 0.61 -15.05
N LEU A 90 5.87 -0.37 -14.35
CA LEU A 90 5.40 -1.62 -14.97
C LEU A 90 4.27 -1.40 -15.98
N GLU A 91 3.31 -0.54 -15.65
CA GLU A 91 2.14 -0.25 -16.47
C GLU A 91 2.49 0.62 -17.70
N TYR A 92 3.42 1.57 -17.55
CA TYR A 92 3.76 2.53 -18.61
C TYR A 92 4.91 2.07 -19.51
N LYS A 93 5.88 1.30 -19.00
CA LYS A 93 6.99 0.80 -19.82
C LYS A 93 6.72 -0.56 -20.45
N GLY A 94 5.72 -1.31 -19.94
CA GLY A 94 5.55 -2.71 -20.27
C GLY A 94 6.76 -3.54 -19.78
N PHE A 95 6.55 -4.81 -19.49
CA PHE A 95 7.68 -5.75 -19.53
C PHE A 95 8.10 -5.83 -21.00
N SER A 96 9.09 -5.05 -21.43
CA SER A 96 9.82 -5.33 -22.66
C SER A 96 10.85 -6.41 -22.29
N PRO A 97 10.65 -7.68 -22.67
CA PRO A 97 11.70 -8.67 -22.54
C PRO A 97 12.68 -8.37 -23.67
N ASP A 98 13.85 -7.82 -23.32
CA ASP A 98 15.01 -7.84 -24.21
C ASP A 98 15.56 -9.28 -24.29
#